data_AF-A0A940ZGN0-F1
#
_entry.id   AF-A0A940ZGN0-F1
#
_cell.length_a   1.000
_cell.length_b   1.000
_cell.length_c   1.000
_cell.angle_alpha   90.00
_cell.angle_beta   90.00
_cell.angle_gamma   90.00
#
_symmetry.space_group_name_H-M   'P 1'
#
loop_
_entity.id
_entity.type
_entity.pdbx_description
1 polymer ?
#
loop_
_entity_poly.entity_id
_entity_poly.type
_entity_poly.pdbx_seq_one_letter_code
_entity_poly.pdbx_strand_id
1 'polypeptide(L)' 'HGVEVAIFLRQLASRSFKVGFRSKGRVDVSSLAELFGGGGHHNAAGCVVDGDADEVREKVFAQLRSALSA' A
#
# COMPACT_ATOMS: atom_id res chain seq x y z
N HIS A 1 16.99 10.05 -8.70
CA HIS A 1 15.69 9.85 -9.37
C HIS A 1 15.45 8.37 -9.53
N GLY A 2 14.26 7.88 -9.15
CA GLY A 2 13.90 6.48 -9.24
C GLY A 2 12.62 6.19 -8.44
N VAL A 3 12.23 4.93 -8.37
CA VAL A 3 11.07 4.50 -7.57
C VAL A 3 11.37 4.70 -6.08
N GLU A 4 10.54 5.46 -5.37
CA GLU A 4 10.63 5.67 -3.91
C GLU A 4 9.79 4.64 -3.14
N VAL A 5 8.60 4.32 -3.67
CA VAL A 5 7.68 3.29 -3.15
C VAL A 5 7.23 2.39 -4.29
N ALA A 6 7.32 1.08 -4.09
CA ALA A 6 6.75 0.07 -4.96
C ALA A 6 5.54 -0.58 -4.28
N ILE A 7 4.46 -0.77 -5.04
CA ILE A 7 3.23 -1.40 -4.58
C ILE A 7 2.96 -2.63 -5.44
N PHE A 8 2.62 -3.75 -4.82
CA PHE A 8 2.20 -4.98 -5.50
C PHE A 8 0.81 -5.39 -5.04
N LEU A 9 -0.11 -5.56 -5.99
CA LEU A 9 -1.47 -6.04 -5.75
C LEU A 9 -1.57 -7.48 -6.23
N ARG A 10 -1.99 -8.39 -5.34
CA ARG A 10 -2.28 -9.79 -5.66
C ARG A 10 -3.71 -10.12 -5.30
N GLN A 11 -4.51 -10.52 -6.29
CA GLN A 11 -5.88 -10.95 -6.03
C GLN A 11 -5.88 -12.21 -5.17
N LEU A 12 -6.69 -12.19 -4.10
CA LEU A 12 -6.94 -13.34 -3.22
C LEU A 12 -8.30 -13.96 -3.50
N ALA A 13 -9.30 -13.13 -3.76
CA ALA A 13 -10.67 -13.52 -4.11
C ALA A 13 -11.28 -12.49 -5.07
N SER A 14 -12.49 -12.74 -5.56
CA SER A 14 -13.16 -11.87 -6.55
C SER A 14 -13.19 -10.39 -6.16
N ARG A 15 -13.30 -10.09 -4.86
CA ARG A 15 -13.38 -8.73 -4.30
C ARG A 15 -12.35 -8.48 -3.19
N SER A 16 -11.18 -9.12 -3.25
CA SER A 16 -10.16 -8.96 -2.20
C SER A 16 -8.75 -9.11 -2.74
N PHE A 17 -7.85 -8.21 -2.33
CA PHE A 17 -6.46 -8.15 -2.76
C PHE A 17 -5.50 -8.05 -1.57
N LYS A 18 -4.42 -8.83 -1.62
CA LYS A 18 -3.23 -8.57 -0.80
C LYS A 18 -2.44 -7.44 -1.43
N VAL A 19 -2.14 -6.41 -0.67
CA VAL A 19 -1.31 -5.28 -1.10
C VAL A 19 0.00 -5.33 -0.33
N GLY A 20 1.12 -5.35 -1.06
CA GLY A 20 2.47 -5.29 -0.50
C GLY A 20 3.15 -3.97 -0.84
N PHE A 21 3.85 -3.40 0.13
CA PHE A 21 4.56 -2.13 0.01
C PHE A 21 6.05 -2.31 0.24
N ARG A 22 6.87 -1.63 -0.57
CA ARG A 22 8.33 -1.51 -0.36
C ARG A 22 8.75 -0.06 -0.54
N SER A 23 9.53 0.46 0.40
CA SER A 23 10.05 1.83 0.38
C SER A 23 11.57 1.84 0.42
N LYS A 24 12.17 2.88 -0.16
CA LYS A 24 13.60 3.18 -0.02
C LYS A 24 13.97 3.85 1.30
N GLY A 25 13.01 4.12 2.18
CA GLY A 25 13.23 4.66 3.52
C GLY A 25 12.74 6.09 3.74
N ARG A 26 12.43 6.84 2.68
CA ARG A 26 11.82 8.18 2.86
C ARG A 26 10.38 8.10 3.34
N VAL A 27 9.62 7.11 2.85
CA VAL A 27 8.21 6.91 3.20
C VAL A 27 8.10 5.74 4.15
N ASP A 28 7.45 5.95 5.30
CA ASP A 28 7.02 4.88 6.18
C ASP A 28 5.83 4.13 5.58
N VAL A 29 6.07 2.92 5.06
CA VAL A 29 4.99 2.10 4.49
C VAL A 29 4.27 1.23 5.53
N SER A 30 4.79 1.10 6.75
CA SER A 30 4.03 0.45 7.84
C SER A 30 2.83 1.29 8.23
N SER A 31 3.03 2.60 8.44
CA SER A 31 1.93 3.54 8.70
C SER A 31 0.86 3.50 7.61
N LEU A 32 1.25 3.39 6.33
CA LEU A 32 0.31 3.23 5.22
C LEU A 32 -0.49 1.92 5.30
N ALA A 33 0.16 0.80 5.63
CA ALA A 33 -0.50 -0.49 5.74
C ALA A 33 -1.47 -0.56 6.92
N GLU A 34 -1.16 0.10 8.04
CA GLU A 34 -1.99 0.18 9.24
C GLU A 34 -3.34 0.86 8.99
N LEU A 35 -3.40 1.85 8.09
CA LEU A 35 -4.66 2.48 7.65
C LEU A 35 -5.66 1.50 7.03
N PHE A 36 -5.16 0.36 6.56
CA PHE A 36 -5.96 -0.72 5.98
C PHE A 36 -6.01 -1.96 6.89
N GLY A 37 -5.69 -1.81 8.18
CA GLY A 37 -5.67 -2.92 9.15
C GLY A 37 -4.54 -3.93 8.93
N GLY A 38 -3.52 -3.57 8.16
CA GLY A 38 -2.29 -4.33 7.98
C GLY A 38 -1.19 -3.90 8.95
N GLY A 39 0.06 -4.10 8.53
CA GLY A 39 1.24 -3.68 9.28
C GLY A 39 2.54 -4.16 8.67
N GLY A 40 3.64 -3.96 9.40
CA GLY A 40 4.97 -4.40 8.99
C GLY A 40 6.06 -3.50 9.54
N HIS A 41 7.04 -3.19 8.70
CA HIS A 41 8.16 -2.30 9.03
C HIS A 41 8.17 -1.08 8.11
N HIS A 42 8.90 -0.04 8.55
CA HIS A 42 9.09 1.23 7.84
C HIS A 42 9.34 1.08 6.32
N ASN A 43 10.13 0.09 5.92
CA ASN A 43 10.48 -0.16 4.52
C ASN A 43 9.69 -1.27 3.82
N ALA A 44 8.93 -2.06 4.56
CA ALA A 44 8.30 -3.27 4.06
C ALA A 44 7.05 -3.63 4.88
N ALA A 45 5.88 -3.47 4.28
CA ALA A 45 4.60 -3.72 4.94
C ALA A 45 3.59 -4.35 3.98
N GLY A 46 2.42 -4.71 4.50
CA GLY A 46 1.31 -5.17 3.67
C GLY A 46 -0.01 -5.22 4.40
N CYS A 47 -1.09 -5.25 3.63
CA CYS A 47 -2.47 -5.32 4.11
C CYS A 47 -3.33 -6.16 3.15
N VAL A 48 -4.58 -6.42 3.55
CA VAL A 48 -5.61 -6.95 2.66
C VAL A 48 -6.68 -5.87 2.51
N VAL A 49 -7.07 -5.59 1.27
CA VAL A 49 -8.06 -4.57 0.95
C VAL A 49 -9.16 -5.19 0.11
N ASP A 50 -10.39 -4.97 0.53
CA ASP A 50 -11.56 -5.42 -0.21
C ASP A 50 -11.97 -4.40 -1.29
N GLY A 51 -12.35 -4.96 -2.44
CA GLY A 51 -12.69 -4.25 -3.65
C GLY A 51 -12.25 -5.01 -4.90
N ASP A 52 -12.64 -4.50 -6.06
CA ASP A 52 -11.98 -4.86 -7.32
C ASP A 52 -10.62 -4.17 -7.46
N ALA A 53 -9.90 -4.50 -8.54
CA ALA A 53 -8.55 -4.00 -8.75
C ALA A 53 -8.48 -2.46 -8.81
N ASP A 54 -9.47 -1.80 -9.40
CA ASP A 54 -9.47 -0.34 -9.55
C ASP A 54 -9.83 0.36 -8.25
N GLU A 55 -10.83 -0.14 -7.52
CA GLU A 55 -11.15 0.37 -6.19
C GLU A 55 -9.98 0.24 -5.23
N VAL A 56 -9.29 -0.91 -5.22
CA VAL A 56 -8.11 -1.12 -4.36
C VAL A 56 -6.98 -0.19 -4.78
N ARG A 57 -6.73 -0.04 -6.09
CA ARG A 57 -5.72 0.88 -6.62
C ARG A 57 -5.98 2.33 -6.19
N GLU A 58 -7.20 2.82 -6.36
CA GLU A 58 -7.55 4.21 -6.00
C GLU A 58 -7.48 4.45 -4.49
N LYS A 59 -7.99 3.53 -3.66
CA LYS A 59 -7.89 3.61 -2.19
C LYS A 59 -6.42 3.72 -1.74
N VAL A 60 -5.58 2.83 -2.23
CA VAL A 60 -4.16 2.78 -1.86
C VAL A 60 -3.42 4.02 -2.36
N PHE A 61 -3.67 4.47 -3.59
CA PHE A 61 -2.99 5.64 -4.16
C PHE A 61 -3.40 6.95 -3.49
N ALA A 62 -4.66 7.07 -3.05
CA ALA A 62 -5.11 8.23 -2.28
C ALA A 62 -4.30 8.38 -1.00
N GLN A 63 -4.10 7.29 -0.24
CA GLN A 63 -3.32 7.32 0.99
C GLN A 63 -1.81 7.53 0.74
N LEU A 64 -1.25 6.90 -0.29
CA LEU A 64 0.15 7.10 -0.65
C LEU A 64 0.45 8.56 -1.04
N ARG A 65 -0.46 9.22 -1.77
CA ARG A 65 -0.29 10.64 -2.14
C ARG A 65 -0.20 11.53 -0.91
N SER A 66 -1.07 11.32 0.08
CA SER A 66 -1.02 12.05 1.35
C SER A 66 0.31 11.85 2.10
N ALA A 67 0.86 10.64 2.06
CA ALA A 67 2.13 10.30 2.69
C ALA A 67 3.37 10.88 1.95
N LEU A 68 3.24 11.24 0.67
CA LEU A 68 4.32 11.84 -0.13
C LEU A 68 4.31 13.38 -0.10
N SER A 69 3.18 13.99 0.24
CA SER A 69 3.05 15.45 0.39
C SER A 69 3.43 15.98 1.78
N ALA A 70 3.71 15.08 2.72
CA ALA A 70 4.19 15.38 4.07
C ALA A 70 5.72 15.33 4.13
#